data_AF-A0AAD9ZZN1-F1
#
_entry.id   AF-A0AAD9ZZN1-F1
#
_cell.length_a   1.000
_cell.length_b   1.000
_cell.length_c   1.000
_cell.angle_alpha   90.00
_cell.angle_beta   90.00
_cell.angle_gamma   90.00
#
_symmetry.space_group_name_H-M   'P 1'
#
loop_
_entity.id
_entity.type
_entity.pdbx_description
1 polymer ?
#
loop_
_entity_poly.entity_id
_entity_poly.type
_entity_poly.pdbx_seq_one_letter_code
_entity_poly.pdbx_strand_id
1 'polypeptide(L)'
;MDKAARAYTEFKYNRYMGELRNLHKNPFDYVDSAGPHKWSRVHCLQRRFRVMTTNVAECINSCFKFARQLPMLTLAEFIRNMLQRWFHDRHRAVQPMRHQLTEASHLVMLQRV
;
A
#
# COMPACT_ATOMS: atom_id res chain seq x y z
N MET A 1 -2.84 -16.02 -10.07
CA MET A 1 -1.77 -15.00 -9.95
C MET A 1 -1.69 -14.38 -8.56
N ASP A 2 -2.80 -14.01 -7.91
CA ASP A 2 -2.80 -13.34 -6.59
C ASP A 2 -1.95 -14.06 -5.52
N LYS A 3 -2.02 -15.41 -5.46
CA LYS A 3 -1.25 -16.22 -4.51
C LYS A 3 0.28 -16.07 -4.70
N ALA A 4 0.78 -16.10 -5.93
CA ALA A 4 2.19 -15.91 -6.23
C ALA A 4 2.62 -14.46 -5.98
N ALA A 5 1.81 -13.49 -6.40
CA ALA A 5 2.10 -12.07 -6.22
C ALA A 5 2.23 -11.67 -4.73
N ARG A 6 1.45 -12.29 -3.85
CA ARG A 6 1.40 -11.99 -2.41
C ARG A 6 2.29 -12.89 -1.55
N ALA A 7 3.01 -13.84 -2.15
CA ALA A 7 3.89 -14.74 -1.41
C ALA A 7 4.98 -13.95 -0.66
N TYR A 8 5.19 -14.30 0.61
CA TYR A 8 6.21 -13.67 1.46
C TYR A 8 7.56 -14.40 1.41
N THR A 9 7.58 -15.63 0.91
CA THR A 9 8.78 -16.46 0.83
C THR A 9 8.95 -16.99 -0.59
N GLU A 10 10.21 -17.15 -1.00
CA GLU A 10 10.57 -17.62 -2.33
C GLU A 10 10.07 -19.04 -2.57
N PHE A 11 10.12 -19.90 -1.54
CA PHE A 11 9.56 -21.24 -1.58
C PHE A 11 8.06 -21.25 -1.97
N LYS A 12 7.23 -20.42 -1.31
CA LYS A 12 5.80 -20.35 -1.62
C LYS A 12 5.56 -19.76 -3.01
N TYR A 13 6.32 -18.75 -3.39
CA TYR A 13 6.28 -18.15 -4.72
C TYR A 13 6.55 -19.20 -5.81
N ASN A 14 7.66 -19.93 -5.71
CA ASN A 14 8.06 -20.96 -6.66
C ASN A 14 7.01 -22.07 -6.77
N ARG A 15 6.42 -22.48 -5.64
CA ARG A 15 5.32 -23.45 -5.63
C ARG A 15 4.13 -22.97 -6.46
N TYR A 16 3.65 -21.75 -6.23
CA TYR A 16 2.52 -21.18 -6.96
C TYR A 16 2.82 -20.91 -8.44
N MET A 17 4.06 -20.54 -8.78
CA MET A 17 4.48 -20.39 -10.17
C MET A 17 4.57 -21.73 -10.90
N GLY A 18 5.01 -22.80 -10.22
CA GLY A 18 4.97 -24.16 -10.75
C GLY A 18 3.54 -24.65 -10.99
N GLU A 19 2.64 -24.43 -10.02
CA GLU A 19 1.20 -24.71 -10.19
C GLU A 19 0.63 -23.93 -11.41
N LEU A 20 0.93 -22.63 -11.53
CA LEU A 20 0.46 -21.80 -12.64
C LEU A 20 0.99 -22.30 -13.99
N ARG A 21 2.27 -22.67 -14.08
CA ARG A 21 2.89 -23.23 -15.28
C ARG A 21 2.19 -24.50 -15.75
N ASN A 22 1.85 -25.38 -14.81
CA ASN A 22 1.23 -26.66 -15.09
C ASN A 22 -0.23 -26.52 -15.53
N LEU A 23 -0.96 -25.56 -14.95
CA LEU A 23 -2.37 -25.32 -15.25
C LEU A 23 -2.56 -24.49 -16.53
N HIS A 24 -1.80 -23.41 -16.70
CA HIS A 24 -1.99 -22.46 -17.78
C HIS A 24 -0.66 -21.86 -18.27
N LYS A 25 -0.20 -22.35 -19.43
CA LYS A 25 1.06 -21.91 -20.05
C LYS A 25 1.05 -20.43 -20.50
N ASN A 26 0.02 -19.99 -21.23
CA ASN A 26 -0.03 -18.61 -21.75
C ASN A 26 -0.02 -17.54 -20.63
N PRO A 27 -0.84 -17.66 -19.57
CA PRO A 27 -0.74 -16.75 -18.43
C PRO A 27 0.62 -16.80 -17.75
N PHE A 28 1.22 -17.99 -17.59
CA PHE A 28 2.55 -18.12 -17.02
C PHE A 28 3.59 -17.31 -17.82
N ASP A 29 3.65 -17.51 -19.14
CA ASP A 29 4.62 -16.84 -20.02
C ASP A 29 4.45 -15.31 -19.98
N TYR A 30 3.20 -14.83 -19.87
CA TYR A 30 2.91 -13.42 -19.72
C TYR A 30 3.45 -12.83 -18.39
N VAL A 31 3.22 -13.48 -17.24
CA VAL A 31 3.70 -12.92 -15.95
C VAL A 31 5.20 -13.04 -15.79
N ASP A 32 5.79 -14.09 -16.35
CA ASP A 32 7.24 -14.31 -16.33
C ASP A 32 7.94 -13.21 -17.13
N SER A 33 7.44 -12.92 -18.34
CA SER A 33 7.95 -11.83 -19.19
C SER A 33 7.68 -10.42 -18.65
N ALA A 34 6.58 -10.21 -17.91
CA ALA A 34 6.29 -8.92 -17.29
C ALA A 34 7.36 -8.48 -16.25
N GLY A 35 8.13 -9.43 -15.73
CA GLY A 35 9.20 -9.20 -14.76
C GLY A 35 8.69 -9.29 -13.32
N PRO A 36 9.03 -10.36 -12.56
CA PRO A 36 8.53 -10.59 -11.21
C PRO A 36 8.73 -9.45 -10.22
N HIS A 37 9.81 -8.67 -10.36
CA HIS A 37 10.09 -7.51 -9.49
C HIS A 37 8.99 -6.42 -9.52
N LYS A 38 8.17 -6.36 -10.58
CA LYS A 38 7.10 -5.36 -10.73
C LYS A 38 5.82 -5.72 -9.99
N TRP A 39 5.55 -7.01 -9.83
CA TRP A 39 4.25 -7.52 -9.38
C TRP A 39 4.33 -8.52 -8.22
N SER A 40 5.46 -9.21 -8.03
CA SER A 40 5.69 -10.17 -6.96
C SER A 40 6.32 -9.49 -5.75
N ARG A 41 5.71 -9.67 -4.58
CA ARG A 41 6.19 -9.11 -3.32
C ARG A 41 7.58 -9.62 -2.93
N VAL A 42 7.88 -10.90 -3.15
CA VAL A 42 9.16 -11.50 -2.74
C VAL A 42 10.33 -11.00 -3.61
N HIS A 43 10.05 -10.65 -4.86
CA HIS A 43 11.06 -10.14 -5.81
C HIS A 43 11.07 -8.60 -5.91
N CYS A 44 10.18 -7.91 -5.20
CA CYS A 44 10.16 -6.45 -5.19
C CYS A 44 11.20 -5.91 -4.20
N LEU A 45 12.24 -5.24 -4.72
CA LEU A 45 13.31 -4.65 -3.91
C LEU A 45 12.80 -3.62 -2.89
N GLN A 46 11.78 -2.85 -3.28
CA GLN A 46 11.07 -1.98 -2.36
C GLN A 46 10.09 -2.82 -1.57
N ARG A 47 10.28 -2.93 -0.24
CA ARG A 47 9.27 -3.52 0.66
C ARG A 47 7.99 -2.69 0.58
N ARG A 48 7.12 -3.00 -0.39
CA ARG A 48 5.80 -2.40 -0.58
C ARG A 48 4.88 -2.88 0.55
N PHE A 49 5.02 -2.25 1.71
CA PHE A 49 4.07 -2.36 2.82
C PHE A 49 2.75 -1.66 2.51
N ARG A 50 2.74 -0.78 1.52
CA ARG A 50 1.54 -0.09 1.07
C ARG A 50 0.99 -0.85 -0.12
N VAL A 51 -0.03 -1.66 0.13
CA VAL A 51 -0.94 -2.06 -0.94
C VAL A 51 -1.51 -0.75 -1.46
N MET A 52 -1.10 -0.32 -2.66
CA MET A 52 -1.87 0.65 -3.41
C MET A 52 -3.15 -0.06 -3.83
N THR A 53 -4.09 -0.20 -2.91
CA THR A 53 -5.46 -0.52 -3.26
C THR A 53 -6.02 0.73 -3.89
N THR A 54 -6.58 0.61 -5.10
CA THR A 54 -7.41 1.65 -5.72
C THR A 54 -8.47 2.18 -4.75
N ASN A 55 -8.86 1.37 -3.75
CA ASN A 55 -9.70 1.73 -2.62
C ASN A 55 -9.35 3.10 -1.98
N VAL A 56 -8.09 3.49 -1.79
CA VAL A 56 -7.81 4.82 -1.21
C VAL A 56 -8.23 5.93 -2.16
N ALA A 57 -7.88 5.81 -3.44
CA ALA A 57 -8.27 6.78 -4.46
C ALA A 57 -9.80 6.76 -4.70
N GLU A 58 -10.42 5.58 -4.73
CA GLU A 58 -11.86 5.38 -4.88
C GLU A 58 -12.65 5.92 -3.68
N CYS A 59 -12.17 5.70 -2.46
CA CYS A 59 -12.76 6.21 -1.23
C CYS A 59 -12.68 7.74 -1.18
N ILE A 60 -11.52 8.30 -1.53
CA ILE A 60 -11.32 9.74 -1.65
C ILE A 60 -12.24 10.33 -2.74
N ASN A 61 -12.32 9.70 -3.91
CA ASN A 61 -13.21 10.11 -5.00
C ASN A 61 -14.70 10.01 -4.61
N SER A 62 -15.06 9.00 -3.82
CA SER A 62 -16.42 8.83 -3.29
C SER A 62 -16.76 9.93 -2.29
N CYS A 63 -15.82 10.28 -1.40
CA CYS A 63 -15.96 11.38 -0.46
C CYS A 63 -16.12 12.73 -1.17
N PHE A 64 -15.42 12.93 -2.28
CA PHE A 64 -15.50 14.16 -3.08
C PHE A 64 -16.60 14.18 -4.14
N LYS A 65 -17.44 13.14 -4.23
CA LYS A 65 -18.46 13.05 -5.27
C LYS A 65 -19.39 14.27 -5.26
N PHE A 66 -19.78 14.74 -4.07
CA PHE A 66 -20.58 15.95 -3.87
C PHE A 66 -19.74 17.24 -3.81
N ALA A 67 -18.54 17.18 -3.24
CA ALA A 67 -17.68 18.35 -3.06
C ALA A 67 -17.10 18.90 -4.38
N ARG A 68 -17.09 18.10 -5.46
CA ARG A 68 -16.72 18.56 -6.82
C ARG A 68 -17.68 19.59 -7.42
N GLN A 69 -18.90 19.70 -6.89
CA GLN A 69 -19.88 20.71 -7.32
C GLN A 69 -19.72 22.03 -6.56
N LEU A 70 -18.83 22.08 -5.56
CA LEU A 70 -18.56 23.27 -4.77
C LEU A 70 -17.45 24.11 -5.42
N PRO A 71 -17.41 25.43 -5.17
CA PRO A 71 -16.28 26.27 -5.56
C PRO A 71 -14.96 25.69 -5.04
N MET A 72 -13.88 25.84 -5.81
CA MET A 72 -12.55 25.27 -5.47
C MET A 72 -12.09 25.61 -4.06
N LEU A 73 -12.40 26.82 -3.58
CA LEU A 73 -12.05 27.29 -2.25
C LEU A 73 -12.78 26.48 -1.16
N THR A 74 -14.08 26.24 -1.33
CA THR A 74 -14.91 25.45 -0.41
C THR A 74 -14.49 23.99 -0.39
N LEU A 75 -14.11 23.43 -1.54
CA LEU A 75 -13.56 22.07 -1.63
C LEU A 75 -12.21 21.98 -0.88
N ALA A 76 -11.32 22.94 -1.06
CA ALA A 76 -10.03 22.98 -0.37
C ALA A 76 -10.19 23.08 1.15
N GLU A 77 -11.11 23.92 1.64
CA GLU A 77 -11.41 24.03 3.06
C GLU A 77 -12.01 22.74 3.63
N PHE A 78 -12.91 22.09 2.90
CA PHE A 78 -13.46 20.79 3.27
C PHE A 78 -12.37 19.72 3.40
N ILE A 79 -11.46 19.64 2.42
CA ILE A 79 -10.32 18.71 2.43
C ILE A 79 -9.41 18.98 3.62
N ARG A 80 -9.06 20.25 3.86
CA ARG A 80 -8.22 20.67 4.98
C ARG A 80 -8.83 20.24 6.31
N ASN A 81 -10.10 20.55 6.54
CA ASN A 81 -10.80 20.22 7.79
C ASN A 81 -10.89 18.69 8.01
N MET A 82 -11.19 17.94 6.95
CA MET A 82 -11.22 16.47 7.01
C MET A 82 -9.85 15.90 7.38
N LEU A 83 -8.77 16.32 6.71
CA LEU A 83 -7.42 15.83 6.96
C LEU A 83 -6.94 16.20 8.37
N GLN A 84 -7.17 17.44 8.81
CA GLN A 84 -6.82 17.90 10.16
C GLN A 84 -7.49 17.05 11.24
N ARG A 85 -8.80 16.80 11.12
CA ARG A 85 -9.54 15.92 12.05
C ARG A 85 -8.97 14.52 12.04
N TRP A 86 -8.75 13.95 10.85
CA TRP A 86 -8.24 12.59 10.74
C TRP A 86 -6.86 12.41 11.37
N PHE A 87 -5.92 13.34 11.15
CA PHE A 87 -4.61 13.30 11.79
C PHE A 87 -4.71 13.54 13.30
N HIS A 88 -5.56 14.45 13.74
CA HIS A 88 -5.80 14.71 15.16
C HIS A 88 -6.32 13.45 15.87
N ASP A 89 -7.33 12.79 15.32
CA ASP A 89 -7.92 11.58 15.90
C ASP A 89 -6.93 10.43 15.93
N ARG A 90 -6.14 10.24 14.86
CA ARG A 90 -5.07 9.23 14.84
C ARG A 90 -4.00 9.52 15.87
N HIS A 91 -3.59 10.78 16.02
CA HIS A 91 -2.61 11.16 17.03
C HIS A 91 -3.15 10.89 18.43
N ARG A 92 -4.40 11.28 18.73
CA ARG A 92 -5.05 10.98 20.02
C ARG A 92 -5.17 9.48 20.29
N ALA A 93 -5.49 8.68 19.27
CA ALA A 93 -5.59 7.23 19.41
C ALA A 93 -4.22 6.56 19.68
N VAL A 94 -3.13 7.12 19.16
CA VAL A 94 -1.77 6.59 19.32
C VAL A 94 -1.08 7.11 20.58
N GLN A 95 -1.40 8.32 21.06
CA GLN A 95 -0.81 8.87 22.29
C GLN A 95 -0.81 7.95 23.52
N PRO A 96 -1.89 7.22 23.85
CA PRO A 96 -1.88 6.31 24.99
C PRO A 96 -1.10 5.01 24.72
N MET A 97 -0.77 4.70 23.46
CA MET A 97 0.00 3.51 23.14
C MET A 97 1.49 3.75 23.41
N ARG A 98 2.04 3.06 24.40
CA ARG A 98 3.49 2.98 24.61
C ARG A 98 4.11 2.07 23.55
N HIS A 99 4.81 2.66 22.60
CA HIS A 99 5.62 1.93 21.64
C HIS A 99 7.09 2.11 22.03
N GLN A 100 7.77 1.02 22.40
CA GLN A 100 9.23 1.03 22.39
C GLN A 100 9.67 1.10 20.93
N LEU A 101 10.29 2.21 20.53
CA LEU A 101 10.93 2.30 19.22
C LEU A 101 11.99 1.21 19.14
N THR A 102 11.96 0.42 18.08
CA THR A 102 13.09 -0.46 17.76
C THR A 102 14.33 0.40 17.51
N GLU A 103 15.48 -0.09 17.93
CA GLU A 103 16.77 0.62 17.85
C GLU A 103 17.06 1.17 16.44
N ALA A 104 16.74 0.40 15.41
CA ALA A 104 16.83 0.84 14.01
C ALA A 104 15.94 2.04 13.66
N SER A 105 14.74 2.11 14.24
CA SER A 105 13.81 3.23 14.03
C SER A 105 14.29 4.50 14.74
N HIS A 106 14.98 4.36 15.87
CA HIS A 106 15.56 5.47 16.62
C HIS A 106 16.72 6.13 15.85
N LEU A 107 17.62 5.31 15.27
CA LEU A 107 18.74 5.81 14.46
C LEU A 107 18.30 6.58 13.21
N VAL A 108 17.24 6.13 12.53
CA VAL A 108 16.70 6.83 11.33
C VAL A 108 16.08 8.18 11.68
N MET A 109 15.51 8.33 12.87
CA MET A 109 14.96 9.60 13.34
C MET A 109 16.06 10.61 13.69
N LEU A 110 17.18 10.15 14.29
CA LEU A 110 18.31 11.00 14.65
C LEU A 110 19.13 11.50 13.44
N GLN A 111 19.08 10.79 12.31
CA GLN A 111 19.76 11.19 11.07
C GLN A 111 18.97 12.22 10.23
N ARG A 112 17.78 12.63 10.65
CA ARG A 112 16.90 13.56 9.92
C ARG A 112 16.76 14.94 10.58
N VAL A 113 17.63 15.26 11.53
CA VAL A 113 17.85 16.62 12.07
C VAL A 113 19.23 17.08 11.63
#